data_AF-A0A2V8B7Y4-F1
#
_entry.id   AF-A0A2V8B7Y4-F1
#
_cell.length_a   1.000
_cell.length_b   1.000
_cell.length_c   1.000
_cell.angle_alpha   90.00
_cell.angle_beta   90.00
_cell.angle_gamma   90.00
#
_symmetry.space_group_name_H-M   'P 1'
#
loop_
_entity.id
_entity.type
_entity.pdbx_description
1 polymer ?
#
loop_
_entity_poly.entity_id
_entity_poly.type
_entity_poly.pdbx_seq_one_letter_code
_entity_poly.pdbx_strand_id
1 'polypeptide(L)'
;MAIVYSKILLKNPRLPHLAVEVDALADTGSLYLCIPEHIRAKLQLDVIGEKELLLADFSVRKLPYAGPIELRFKNRVAFTGAVVLGDEVLIGAIPMEDMDLVIVPRTRTLDVNPASPDIARAILKQNRITYLVQNSEVAQ
;
A
#
# COMPACT_ATOMS: atom_id res chain seq x y z
N MET A 1 -16.53 13.98 -1.13
CA MET A 1 -16.15 12.55 -1.04
C MET A 1 -16.73 11.98 0.24
N ALA A 2 -17.07 10.70 0.28
CA ALA A 2 -17.42 10.03 1.53
C ALA A 2 -16.12 9.77 2.31
N ILE A 3 -16.12 10.10 3.60
CA ILE A 3 -14.99 9.84 4.49
C ILE A 3 -15.09 8.38 4.93
N VAL A 4 -14.13 7.55 4.51
CA VAL A 4 -14.08 6.10 4.79
C VAL A 4 -12.80 5.80 5.54
N TYR A 5 -12.93 5.34 6.78
CA TYR A 5 -11.82 4.91 7.61
C TYR A 5 -11.82 3.39 7.75
N SER A 6 -10.63 2.83 7.93
CA SER A 6 -10.47 1.44 8.31
C SER A 6 -9.27 1.25 9.21
N LYS A 7 -9.39 0.33 10.18
CA LYS A 7 -8.25 -0.14 10.95
C LYS A 7 -7.32 -0.95 10.05
N ILE A 8 -6.05 -0.59 10.05
CA ILE A 8 -4.97 -1.35 9.41
C ILE A 8 -3.82 -1.55 10.39
N LEU A 9 -3.02 -2.58 10.15
CA LEU A 9 -1.77 -2.79 10.86
C LEU A 9 -0.60 -2.36 9.97
N LEU A 10 0.21 -1.45 10.48
CA LEU A 10 1.49 -1.06 9.87
C LEU A 10 2.63 -1.70 10.67
N LYS A 11 3.60 -2.28 9.96
CA LYS A 11 4.79 -2.88 10.58
C LYS A 11 6.06 -2.49 9.84
N ASN A 12 7.16 -2.48 10.57
CA ASN A 12 8.49 -2.51 9.94
C ASN A 12 8.87 -3.98 9.69
N PRO A 13 8.99 -4.43 8.43
CA PRO A 13 9.30 -5.83 8.15
C PRO A 13 10.74 -6.20 8.49
N ARG A 14 11.64 -5.22 8.63
CA ARG A 14 13.02 -5.43 9.12
C ARG A 14 13.07 -5.58 10.64
N LEU A 15 12.07 -5.04 11.36
CA LEU A 15 11.95 -5.09 12.81
C LEU A 15 10.53 -5.54 13.21
N PRO A 16 10.18 -6.84 13.06
CA PRO A 16 8.79 -7.29 13.07
C PRO A 16 8.01 -7.09 14.38
N HIS A 17 8.72 -6.80 15.48
CA HIS A 17 8.15 -6.45 16.79
C HIS A 17 7.63 -5.01 16.84
N LEU A 18 8.05 -4.16 15.90
CA LEU A 18 7.53 -2.80 15.73
C LEU A 18 6.30 -2.84 14.82
N ALA A 19 5.14 -2.71 15.46
CA ALA A 19 3.84 -2.70 14.81
C ALA A 19 2.93 -1.64 15.44
N VAL A 20 2.05 -1.06 14.64
CA VAL A 20 1.03 -0.12 15.11
C VAL A 20 -0.27 -0.34 14.36
N GLU A 21 -1.35 -0.55 15.10
CA GLU A 21 -2.70 -0.50 14.54
C GLU A 21 -3.16 0.96 14.54
N VAL A 22 -3.69 1.41 13.40
CA VAL A 22 -4.12 2.79 13.16
C VAL A 22 -5.44 2.80 12.41
N ASP A 23 -6.26 3.81 12.65
CA ASP A 23 -7.35 4.16 11.75
C ASP A 23 -6.75 4.93 10.56
N ALA A 24 -7.00 4.45 9.35
CA ALA A 24 -6.47 5.03 8.12
C ALA A 24 -7.59 5.47 7.19
N LEU A 25 -7.46 6.67 6.62
CA LEU A 25 -8.37 7.21 5.62
C LEU A 25 -8.10 6.53 4.27
N ALA A 26 -9.14 5.93 3.67
CA ALA A 26 -9.05 5.43 2.31
C ALA A 26 -9.33 6.56 1.32
N ASP A 27 -8.34 6.95 0.52
CA ASP A 27 -8.44 8.06 -0.41
C ASP A 27 -7.98 7.65 -1.83
N THR A 28 -8.95 7.43 -2.72
CA THR A 28 -8.70 7.12 -4.13
C THR A 28 -8.11 8.29 -4.93
N GLY A 29 -8.17 9.52 -4.40
CA GLY A 29 -7.56 10.71 -5.00
C GLY A 29 -6.06 10.83 -4.73
N SER A 30 -5.53 10.03 -3.79
CA SER A 30 -4.12 9.99 -3.42
C SER A 30 -3.44 8.75 -3.99
N LEU A 31 -2.15 8.84 -4.31
CA LEU A 31 -1.40 7.72 -4.91
C LEU A 31 -0.71 6.83 -3.87
N TYR A 32 -0.01 7.44 -2.93
CA TYR A 32 0.86 6.76 -1.97
C TYR A 32 0.17 6.49 -0.64
N LEU A 33 0.73 5.57 0.16
CA LEU A 33 0.52 5.58 1.60
C LEU A 33 1.11 6.87 2.17
N CYS A 34 0.36 7.59 2.99
CA CYS A 34 0.90 8.70 3.78
C CYS A 34 0.85 8.33 5.26
N ILE A 35 1.93 8.63 5.99
CA ILE A 35 2.00 8.43 7.44
C ILE A 35 2.47 9.71 8.14
N PRO A 36 1.99 9.98 9.35
CA PRO A 36 2.56 11.01 10.19
C PRO A 36 3.99 10.68 10.65
N GLU A 37 4.76 11.72 10.97
CA GLU A 37 6.14 11.59 11.46
C GLU A 37 6.24 10.72 12.73
N HIS A 38 5.25 10.78 13.63
CA HIS A 38 5.26 9.96 14.84
C HIS A 38 5.09 8.46 14.54
N ILE A 39 4.36 8.09 13.48
CA ILE A 39 4.23 6.70 13.03
C ILE A 39 5.54 6.21 12.43
N ARG A 40 6.19 7.05 11.60
CA ARG A 40 7.53 6.77 11.05
C ARG A 40 8.54 6.49 12.16
N ALA A 41 8.59 7.36 13.17
CA ALA A 41 9.48 7.23 14.31
C ALA A 41 9.18 5.98 15.14
N LYS A 42 7.90 5.71 15.44
CA LYS A 42 7.47 4.52 16.21
C LYS A 42 7.85 3.21 15.52
N LEU A 43 7.72 3.16 14.20
CA LEU A 43 8.12 2.01 13.38
C LEU A 43 9.61 1.99 13.04
N GLN A 44 10.38 2.99 13.47
CA GLN A 44 11.81 3.16 13.17
C GLN A 44 12.10 3.01 11.66
N LEU A 45 11.31 3.70 10.85
CA LEU A 45 11.45 3.66 9.40
C LEU A 45 12.50 4.67 8.94
N ASP A 46 13.45 4.20 8.14
CA ASP A 46 14.43 5.05 7.48
C ASP A 46 13.78 5.87 6.38
N VAL A 47 14.20 7.12 6.24
CA VAL A 47 13.92 7.92 5.04
C VAL A 47 14.86 7.43 3.95
N ILE A 48 14.29 6.83 2.91
CA ILE A 48 15.03 6.21 1.79
C ILE A 48 15.11 7.13 0.56
N GLY A 49 14.47 8.30 0.62
CA GLY A 49 14.54 9.32 -0.41
C GLY A 49 13.49 10.41 -0.24
N GLU A 50 13.27 11.18 -1.30
CA GLU A 50 12.24 12.20 -1.38
C GLU A 50 11.33 11.96 -2.57
N LYS A 51 10.11 12.47 -2.49
CA LYS A 51 9.15 12.52 -3.60
C LYS A 51 8.71 13.96 -3.82
N GLU A 52 8.78 14.42 -5.06
CA GLU A 52 8.15 15.68 -5.47
C GLU A 52 6.68 15.39 -5.82
N LEU A 53 5.76 16.00 -5.07
CA LEU A 53 4.33 15.65 -5.10
C LEU A 53 3.48 16.92 -5.23
N LEU A 54 2.43 16.84 -6.05
CA LEU A 54 1.35 17.81 -6.11
C LEU A 54 0.31 17.49 -5.03
N LEU A 55 0.03 18.45 -4.15
CA LEU A 55 -0.95 18.32 -3.09
C LEU A 55 -2.33 18.83 -3.53
N ALA A 56 -3.35 18.55 -2.72
CA ALA A 56 -4.74 18.95 -2.99
C ALA A 56 -4.94 20.49 -3.03
N ASP A 57 -4.04 21.27 -2.42
CA ASP A 57 -4.01 22.73 -2.48
C ASP A 57 -3.26 23.27 -3.70
N PHE A 58 -2.90 22.39 -4.64
CA PHE A 58 -2.11 22.67 -5.84
C PHE A 58 -0.65 23.07 -5.58
N SER A 59 -0.15 22.96 -4.35
CA SER A 59 1.27 23.15 -4.06
C SER A 59 2.09 21.94 -4.51
N VAL A 60 3.32 22.20 -4.99
CA VAL A 60 4.31 21.15 -5.26
C VAL A 60 5.34 21.16 -4.14
N ARG A 61 5.54 20.00 -3.49
CA ARG A 61 6.47 19.86 -2.36
C ARG A 61 7.34 18.63 -2.51
N LYS A 62 8.61 18.76 -2.11
CA LYS A 62 9.50 17.62 -1.86
C LYS A 62 9.28 17.12 -0.44
N LEU A 63 8.85 15.87 -0.32
CA LEU A 63 8.47 15.25 0.95
C LEU A 63 9.29 13.98 1.20
N PRO A 64 9.66 13.67 2.46
CA PRO A 64 10.40 12.45 2.78
C PRO A 64 9.58 11.20 2.42
N TYR A 65 10.28 10.20 1.87
CA TYR A 65 9.73 8.89 1.57
C TYR A 65 10.43 7.84 2.43
N ALA A 66 9.69 7.14 3.26
CA ALA A 66 10.20 6.21 4.26
C ALA A 66 9.74 4.77 4.00
N GLY A 67 10.54 3.78 4.39
CA GLY A 67 10.18 2.38 4.27
C GLY A 67 11.33 1.41 4.47
N PRO A 68 11.12 0.11 4.22
CA PRO A 68 9.87 -0.52 3.79
C PRO A 68 8.82 -0.62 4.92
N ILE A 69 7.55 -0.69 4.55
CA ILE A 69 6.40 -0.86 5.46
C ILE A 69 5.60 -2.06 4.98
N GLU A 70 5.30 -2.96 5.91
CA GLU A 70 4.31 -4.01 5.71
C GLU A 70 2.95 -3.51 6.19
N LEU A 71 1.95 -3.55 5.30
CA LEU A 71 0.56 -3.24 5.59
C LEU A 71 -0.21 -4.53 5.71
N ARG A 72 -1.06 -4.64 6.73
CA ARG A 72 -2.05 -5.71 6.82
C ARG A 72 -3.45 -5.15 6.98
N PHE A 73 -4.36 -5.73 6.22
CA PHE A 73 -5.78 -5.47 6.31
C PHE A 73 -6.54 -6.75 6.04
N LYS A 74 -7.34 -7.24 6.99
CA LYS A 74 -8.04 -8.52 6.89
C LYS A 74 -7.08 -9.65 6.45
N ASN A 75 -7.36 -10.34 5.35
CA ASN A 75 -6.53 -11.38 4.74
C ASN A 75 -5.61 -10.84 3.64
N ARG A 76 -5.25 -9.54 3.68
CA ARG A 76 -4.36 -8.87 2.74
C ARG A 76 -3.08 -8.42 3.41
N VAL A 77 -1.99 -8.55 2.67
CA VAL A 77 -0.66 -8.08 3.04
C VAL A 77 -0.07 -7.39 1.82
N ALA A 78 0.51 -6.21 2.03
CA ALA A 78 1.23 -5.45 1.01
C ALA A 78 2.53 -4.90 1.58
N PHE A 79 3.51 -4.67 0.71
CA PHE A 79 4.78 -4.03 1.07
C PHE A 79 4.97 -2.77 0.23
N THR A 80 5.16 -1.63 0.88
CA THR A 80 5.34 -0.35 0.19
C THR A 80 6.23 0.59 1.01
N GLY A 81 6.47 1.80 0.50
CA GLY A 81 6.96 2.92 1.31
C GLY A 81 5.84 3.93 1.54
N ALA A 82 6.06 4.88 2.44
CA ALA A 82 5.12 5.94 2.73
C ALA A 82 5.74 7.32 2.54
N VAL A 83 4.93 8.26 2.08
CA VAL A 83 5.21 9.69 2.17
C VAL A 83 4.97 10.13 3.60
N VAL A 84 5.91 10.87 4.17
CA VAL A 84 5.81 11.36 5.54
C VAL A 84 5.19 12.76 5.52
N LEU A 85 3.90 12.85 5.85
CA LEU A 85 3.10 14.07 5.77
C LEU A 85 1.85 13.96 6.65
N GLY A 86 1.43 15.08 7.25
CA GLY A 86 0.15 15.19 7.94
C GLY A 86 0.14 14.60 9.35
N ASP A 87 -1.06 14.42 9.87
CA ASP A 87 -1.38 13.98 11.23
C ASP A 87 -2.21 12.69 11.30
N GLU A 88 -2.81 12.26 10.18
CA GLU A 88 -3.49 10.97 10.02
C GLU A 88 -2.80 10.06 8.99
N VAL A 89 -3.08 8.75 9.06
CA VAL A 89 -2.63 7.78 8.06
C VAL A 89 -3.62 7.76 6.90
N LEU A 90 -3.11 7.77 5.66
CA LEU A 90 -3.93 7.72 4.45
C LEU A 90 -3.46 6.57 3.56
N ILE A 91 -4.41 5.78 3.06
CA ILE A 91 -4.18 4.71 2.07
C ILE A 91 -4.55 5.26 0.69
N GLY A 92 -3.54 5.44 -0.17
CA GLY A 92 -3.71 5.81 -1.57
C GLY A 92 -3.92 4.63 -2.52
N ALA A 93 -3.97 4.92 -3.82
CA ALA A 93 -4.25 3.95 -4.87
C ALA A 93 -3.24 2.78 -4.91
N ILE A 94 -1.94 3.01 -4.76
CA ILE A 94 -0.93 1.93 -4.80
C ILE A 94 -1.22 0.82 -3.77
N PRO A 95 -1.27 1.11 -2.46
CA PRO A 95 -1.58 0.08 -1.48
C PRO A 95 -3.00 -0.48 -1.63
N MET A 96 -4.00 0.29 -2.10
CA MET A 96 -5.34 -0.24 -2.34
C MET A 96 -5.38 -1.24 -3.51
N GLU A 97 -4.69 -0.95 -4.61
CA GLU A 97 -4.62 -1.82 -5.79
C GLU A 97 -3.79 -3.08 -5.50
N ASP A 98 -2.65 -2.94 -4.83
CA ASP A 98 -1.80 -4.08 -4.45
C ASP A 98 -2.55 -5.07 -3.53
N MET A 99 -3.38 -4.54 -2.62
CA MET A 99 -4.21 -5.34 -1.71
C MET A 99 -5.58 -5.75 -2.29
N ASP A 100 -5.91 -5.33 -3.52
CA ASP A 100 -7.21 -5.60 -4.17
C ASP A 100 -8.41 -5.20 -3.29
N LEU A 101 -8.42 -3.93 -2.87
CA LEU A 101 -9.42 -3.37 -1.97
C LEU A 101 -10.48 -2.54 -2.72
N VAL A 102 -11.67 -2.51 -2.15
CA VAL A 102 -12.81 -1.72 -2.64
C VAL A 102 -13.33 -0.80 -1.55
N ILE A 103 -13.66 0.43 -1.91
CA ILE A 103 -14.42 1.34 -1.05
C ILE A 103 -15.91 1.11 -1.32
N VAL A 104 -16.69 0.91 -0.25
CA VAL A 104 -18.15 0.76 -0.32
C VAL A 104 -18.80 2.03 0.24
N PRO A 105 -19.22 2.99 -0.59
CA PRO A 105 -19.71 4.29 -0.11
C PRO A 105 -20.98 4.20 0.74
N ARG A 106 -21.84 3.21 0.44
CA ARG A 106 -23.10 2.98 1.15
C ARG A 106 -22.89 2.68 2.63
N THR A 107 -21.88 1.86 2.94
CA THR A 107 -21.55 1.44 4.31
C THR A 107 -20.39 2.24 4.90
N ARG A 108 -19.72 3.07 4.10
CA ARG A 108 -18.50 3.82 4.46
C ARG A 108 -17.39 2.89 4.96
N THR A 109 -17.17 1.79 4.25
CA THR A 109 -16.16 0.79 4.61
C THR A 109 -15.16 0.61 3.49
N LEU A 110 -13.90 0.37 3.86
CA LEU A 110 -12.90 -0.27 3.01
C LEU A 110 -13.07 -1.79 3.19
N ASP A 111 -13.11 -2.55 2.10
CA ASP A 111 -13.23 -4.00 2.16
C ASP A 111 -12.36 -4.68 1.11
N VAL A 112 -12.20 -5.99 1.27
CA VAL A 112 -11.64 -6.88 0.27
C VAL A 112 -12.58 -6.92 -0.93
N ASN A 113 -12.01 -6.96 -2.13
CA ASN A 113 -12.78 -7.14 -3.35
C ASN A 113 -13.60 -8.46 -3.31
N PRO A 114 -14.94 -8.40 -3.37
CA PRO A 114 -15.79 -9.59 -3.30
C PRO A 114 -15.63 -10.53 -4.50
N ALA A 115 -15.07 -10.07 -5.62
CA ALA A 115 -14.77 -10.91 -6.78
C ALA A 115 -13.55 -11.83 -6.57
N SER A 116 -12.78 -11.57 -5.52
CA SER A 116 -11.51 -12.22 -5.18
C SER A 116 -11.38 -12.31 -3.65
N PRO A 117 -12.28 -13.04 -2.96
CA PRO A 117 -12.37 -13.00 -1.50
C PRO A 117 -11.13 -13.59 -0.82
N ASP A 118 -10.56 -14.68 -1.37
CA ASP A 118 -9.49 -15.41 -0.70
C ASP A 118 -8.10 -14.81 -0.96
N ILE A 119 -7.79 -14.53 -2.23
CA ILE A 119 -6.46 -14.08 -2.68
C ILE A 119 -6.64 -12.82 -3.54
N ALA A 120 -5.85 -11.78 -3.25
CA ALA A 120 -5.83 -10.54 -4.03
C ALA A 120 -5.50 -10.83 -5.51
N ARG A 121 -6.22 -10.17 -6.41
CA ARG A 121 -5.95 -10.23 -7.85
C ARG A 121 -5.44 -8.87 -8.34
N ALA A 122 -4.48 -8.92 -9.26
CA ALA A 122 -3.97 -7.74 -9.95
C ALA A 122 -3.90 -8.00 -11.46
N ILE A 123 -3.93 -6.93 -12.24
CA ILE A 123 -3.72 -7.00 -13.68
C ILE A 123 -2.22 -7.04 -13.94
N LEU A 124 -1.72 -8.17 -14.43
CA LEU A 124 -0.32 -8.32 -14.83
C LEU A 124 -0.23 -8.48 -16.36
N LYS A 125 0.58 -7.65 -17.01
CA LYS A 125 0.88 -7.80 -18.43
C LYS A 125 2.05 -8.77 -18.62
N GLN A 126 1.81 -9.89 -19.31
CA GLN A 126 2.88 -10.78 -19.74
C GLN A 126 3.78 -10.06 -20.77
N ASN A 127 5.08 -9.97 -20.50
CA ASN A 127 6.04 -9.50 -21.49
C ASN A 127 6.21 -10.56 -22.59
N ARG A 128 6.32 -10.16 -23.86
CA ARG A 128 6.57 -11.07 -24.99
C ARG A 128 8.04 -11.52 -24.96
N ILE A 129 8.36 -12.46 -24.08
CA ILE A 129 9.56 -13.30 -24.22
C ILE A 129 9.05 -14.71 -24.43
N THR A 130 9.27 -15.23 -25.63
CA THR A 130 8.99 -16.62 -26.00
C THR A 130 9.86 -17.51 -25.13
N TYR A 131 9.30 -18.13 -24.10
CA TYR A 131 9.95 -19.23 -23.41
C TYR A 131 9.99 -20.43 -24.37
N LEU A 132 10.98 -20.48 -25.25
CA LEU A 132 11.40 -21.72 -25.87
C LEU A 132 12.16 -22.50 -24.80
N VAL A 133 11.43 -23.18 -23.92
CA VAL A 133 12.03 -24.25 -23.14
C VAL A 133 12.35 -25.36 -24.14
N GLN A 134 13.65 -25.48 -24.45
CA GLN A 134 14.19 -26.66 -25.09
C GLN A 134 13.86 -27.86 -24.20
N ASN A 135 12.84 -28.63 -24.58
CA ASN A 135 12.69 -30.00 -24.11
C ASN A 135 13.80 -30.83 -24.77
N SER A 136 15.01 -30.75 -24.22
CA SER A 136 16.07 -31.73 -24.46
C SER A 136 16.21 -32.57 -23.20
N GLU A 137 16.04 -33.89 -23.40
CA GLU A 137 16.32 -35.01 -22.48
C GLU A 137 15.22 -35.18 -21.40
N VAL A 138 14.48 -36.29 -21.33
CA VAL A 138 14.95 -37.68 -21.25
C VAL A 138 13.92 -38.63 -21.88
N ALA A 139 14.35 -39.40 -22.88
CA ALA A 139 13.77 -40.69 -23.21
C ALA A 139 14.93 -41.68 -23.29
N GLN A 140 15.14 -42.41 -22.20
CA GLN A 140 15.78 -43.73 -22.23
C GLN A 140 14.68 -44.77 -22.40
#